data_AF-A0A0J7JVC2-F1
#
_entry.id   AF-A0A0J7JVC2-F1
#
_cell.length_a   1.000
_cell.length_b   1.000
_cell.length_c   1.000
_cell.angle_alpha   90.00
_cell.angle_beta   90.00
_cell.angle_gamma   90.00
#
_symmetry.space_group_name_H-M   'P 1'
#
loop_
_entity.id
_entity.type
_entity.pdbx_description
1 polymer ?
#
loop_
_entity_poly.entity_id
_entity_poly.type
_entity_poly.pdbx_seq_one_letter_code
_entity_poly.pdbx_strand_id
1 'polypeptide(L)'
;TGLGLAASDLYAWTDARVVLAWLRSHPSRWKPFVANRVAAVQELVPADRWKHVPTKENPADPATRGVTPAELSELRLWWRGPGRLEGPADSWPNEAPVEREEGEERRVVAAVTAAQDPENELLVRFSSFSRLIRVTAYCARFLRDGSRPGTAHLSTGELEKCRLRWLRIAQQLDYARD
;
A
#
# COMPACT_ATOMS: atom_id res chain seq x y z
N THR A 1 16.93 -26.17 -6.38
CA THR A 1 17.25 -25.34 -5.19
C THR A 1 18.76 -25.37 -4.98
N GLY A 2 19.40 -24.28 -4.53
CA GLY A 2 20.87 -24.25 -4.30
C GLY A 2 21.37 -25.26 -3.25
N LEU A 3 20.46 -25.91 -2.53
CA LEU A 3 20.72 -26.91 -1.49
C LEU A 3 20.55 -28.36 -1.99
N GLY A 4 20.17 -28.58 -3.25
CA GLY A 4 19.97 -29.94 -3.80
C GLY A 4 18.78 -30.72 -3.22
N LEU A 5 17.94 -30.08 -2.41
CA LEU A 5 16.75 -30.69 -1.80
C LEU A 5 15.55 -30.62 -2.76
N ALA A 6 14.84 -31.74 -2.89
CA ALA A 6 13.57 -31.78 -3.58
C ALA A 6 12.53 -30.95 -2.81
N ALA A 7 11.74 -30.14 -3.53
CA ALA A 7 10.74 -29.27 -2.91
C ALA A 7 9.62 -30.04 -2.18
N SER A 8 9.44 -31.33 -2.49
CA SER A 8 8.45 -32.22 -1.87
C SER A 8 8.68 -32.45 -0.37
N ASP A 9 9.94 -32.32 0.08
CA ASP A 9 10.34 -32.64 1.46
C ASP A 9 10.74 -31.40 2.28
N LEU A 10 10.58 -30.21 1.69
CA LEU A 10 10.97 -28.95 2.33
C LEU A 10 9.79 -28.30 3.05
N TYR A 11 9.98 -28.00 4.33
CA TYR A 11 9.09 -27.16 5.13
C TYR A 11 9.83 -25.90 5.55
N ALA A 12 9.10 -24.78 5.61
CA ALA A 12 9.64 -23.51 6.05
C ALA A 12 8.78 -22.90 7.16
N TRP A 13 9.42 -22.17 8.07
CA TRP A 13 8.80 -21.65 9.28
C TRP A 13 9.06 -20.16 9.44
N THR A 14 8.05 -19.43 9.91
CA THR A 14 8.16 -18.01 10.25
C THR A 14 7.42 -17.73 11.55
N ASP A 15 7.92 -16.78 12.33
CA ASP A 15 7.27 -16.27 13.54
C ASP A 15 6.39 -15.05 13.32
N ALA A 16 6.45 -14.46 12.13
CA ALA A 16 5.59 -13.36 11.74
C ALA A 16 4.28 -13.90 11.15
N ARG A 17 3.19 -13.85 11.94
CA ARG A 17 1.85 -14.27 11.50
C ARG A 17 1.37 -13.55 10.24
N VAL A 18 1.67 -12.27 10.10
CA VAL A 18 1.32 -11.50 8.90
C VAL A 18 2.04 -12.01 7.65
N VAL A 19 3.33 -12.36 7.78
CA VAL A 19 4.12 -12.92 6.69
C VAL A 19 3.63 -14.32 6.34
N LEU A 20 3.29 -15.14 7.34
CA LEU A 20 2.68 -16.44 7.11
C LEU A 20 1.36 -16.33 6.34
N ALA A 21 0.52 -15.34 6.65
CA ALA A 21 -0.71 -15.06 5.90
C ALA A 21 -0.41 -14.72 4.43
N TRP A 22 0.64 -13.93 4.18
CA TRP A 22 1.09 -13.60 2.83
C TRP A 22 1.54 -14.83 2.05
N LEU A 23 2.39 -15.66 2.66
CA LEU A 23 3.00 -16.84 2.05
C LEU A 23 2.02 -18.00 1.81
N ARG A 24 0.95 -18.11 2.62
CA ARG A 24 -0.13 -19.10 2.41
C ARG A 24 -1.18 -18.67 1.39
N SER A 25 -1.13 -17.43 0.95
CA SER A 25 -2.13 -16.85 0.05
C SER A 25 -1.61 -16.70 -1.38
N HIS A 26 -2.51 -16.65 -2.35
CA HIS A 26 -2.13 -16.37 -3.73
C HIS A 26 -1.53 -14.95 -3.87
N PRO A 27 -0.39 -14.76 -4.57
CA PRO A 27 0.32 -13.47 -4.65
C PRO A 27 -0.54 -12.31 -5.16
N SER A 28 -1.50 -12.59 -6.06
CA SER A 28 -2.39 -11.57 -6.66
C SER A 28 -3.24 -10.80 -5.64
N ARG A 29 -3.38 -11.33 -4.41
CA ARG A 29 -4.11 -10.66 -3.32
C ARG A 29 -3.36 -9.44 -2.79
N TRP A 30 -2.04 -9.36 -2.98
CA TRP A 30 -1.19 -8.36 -2.34
C TRP A 30 -0.80 -7.22 -3.29
N LYS A 31 -0.36 -6.09 -2.73
CA LYS A 31 0.26 -5.00 -3.51
C LYS A 31 1.53 -5.50 -4.22
N PRO A 32 1.95 -4.88 -5.34
CA PRO A 32 3.03 -5.39 -6.19
C PRO A 32 4.33 -5.74 -5.44
N PHE A 33 4.73 -4.93 -4.46
CA PHE A 33 5.93 -5.16 -3.65
C PHE A 33 5.89 -6.50 -2.89
N VAL A 34 4.77 -6.81 -2.26
CA VAL A 34 4.56 -8.04 -1.49
C VAL A 34 4.28 -9.19 -2.45
N ALA A 35 3.43 -8.99 -3.46
CA ALA A 35 3.07 -10.01 -4.45
C ALA A 35 4.31 -10.60 -5.14
N ASN A 36 5.23 -9.75 -5.63
CA ASN A 36 6.43 -10.22 -6.32
C ASN A 36 7.34 -11.07 -5.42
N ARG A 37 7.45 -10.71 -4.13
CA ARG A 37 8.25 -11.46 -3.15
C ARG A 37 7.59 -12.79 -2.79
N VAL A 38 6.29 -12.77 -2.53
CA VAL A 38 5.53 -13.99 -2.23
C VAL A 38 5.61 -14.97 -3.40
N ALA A 39 5.48 -14.50 -4.65
CA ALA A 39 5.61 -15.34 -5.84
C ALA A 39 6.99 -16.01 -5.92
N ALA A 40 8.08 -15.23 -5.81
CA ALA A 40 9.44 -15.77 -5.83
C ALA A 40 9.71 -16.77 -4.69
N VAL A 41 9.16 -16.53 -3.50
CA VAL A 41 9.28 -17.45 -2.36
C VAL A 41 8.48 -18.74 -2.60
N GLN A 42 7.28 -18.63 -3.16
CA GLN A 42 6.42 -19.79 -3.47
C GLN A 42 6.97 -20.69 -4.58
N GLU A 43 7.79 -20.15 -5.49
CA GLU A 43 8.55 -20.95 -6.46
C GLU A 43 9.58 -21.87 -5.79
N LEU A 44 10.08 -21.50 -4.60
CA LEU A 44 11.05 -22.28 -3.83
C LEU A 44 10.39 -23.23 -2.83
N VAL A 45 9.36 -22.74 -2.12
CA VAL A 45 8.65 -23.47 -1.07
C VAL A 45 7.14 -23.31 -1.27
N PRO A 46 6.40 -24.39 -1.57
CA PRO A 46 4.96 -24.33 -1.77
C PRO A 46 4.20 -23.71 -0.59
N ALA A 47 3.10 -23.02 -0.88
CA ALA A 47 2.33 -22.25 0.10
C ALA A 47 1.84 -23.09 1.30
N ASP A 48 1.47 -24.36 1.06
CA ASP A 48 1.01 -25.32 2.07
C ASP A 48 2.14 -25.81 3.01
N ARG A 49 3.40 -25.58 2.64
CA ARG A 49 4.58 -26.00 3.41
C ARG A 49 5.12 -24.92 4.35
N TRP A 50 4.53 -23.73 4.33
CA TRP A 50 4.82 -22.66 5.28
C TRP A 50 4.06 -22.86 6.58
N LYS A 51 4.77 -22.75 7.71
CA LYS A 51 4.27 -22.99 9.07
C LYS A 51 4.67 -21.89 10.05
N HIS A 52 3.99 -21.82 11.18
CA HIS A 52 4.24 -20.87 12.27
C HIS A 52 5.13 -21.46 13.36
N VAL A 53 6.18 -20.72 13.74
CA VAL A 53 6.96 -20.98 14.95
C VAL A 53 6.84 -19.81 15.90
N PRO A 54 6.63 -20.01 17.22
CA PRO A 54 6.66 -18.88 18.16
C PRO A 54 8.01 -18.14 18.10
N THR A 55 8.02 -16.82 18.27
CA THR A 55 9.25 -16.00 18.23
C THR A 55 10.36 -16.53 19.14
N LYS A 56 10.02 -17.01 20.35
CA LYS A 56 10.98 -17.58 21.31
C LYS A 56 11.62 -18.90 20.83
N GLU A 57 11.01 -19.54 19.84
CA GLU A 57 11.43 -20.80 19.26
C GLU A 57 11.95 -20.62 17.83
N ASN A 58 12.07 -19.39 17.34
CA ASN A 58 12.61 -19.09 16.02
C ASN A 58 14.15 -19.09 16.09
N PRO A 59 14.84 -20.09 15.51
CA PRO A 59 16.30 -20.13 15.54
C PRO A 59 16.94 -18.98 14.76
N ALA A 60 16.24 -18.32 13.84
CA ALA A 60 16.79 -17.18 13.12
C ALA A 60 16.86 -15.89 13.97
N ASP A 61 16.02 -15.77 15.01
CA ASP A 61 15.90 -14.54 15.81
C ASP A 61 17.24 -14.15 16.49
N PRO A 62 17.97 -15.05 17.19
CA PRO A 62 19.27 -14.74 17.77
C PRO A 62 20.30 -14.22 16.77
N ALA A 63 20.34 -14.76 15.54
CA ALA A 63 21.27 -14.29 14.52
C ALA A 63 20.91 -12.90 13.98
N THR A 64 19.62 -12.54 13.96
CA THR A 64 19.18 -11.22 13.50
C THR A 64 19.25 -10.14 14.58
N ARG A 65 19.08 -10.50 15.86
CA ARG A 65 19.17 -9.56 17.00
C ARG A 65 20.60 -9.34 17.51
N GLY A 66 21.50 -10.26 17.17
CA GLY A 66 22.87 -10.28 17.65
C GLY A 66 23.01 -11.21 18.85
N VAL A 67 24.06 -12.03 18.79
CA VAL A 67 24.46 -12.98 19.82
C VAL A 67 25.98 -13.08 19.80
N THR A 68 26.60 -13.15 20.97
CA THR A 68 28.06 -13.29 21.03
C THR A 68 28.49 -14.70 20.59
N PRO A 69 29.74 -14.90 20.10
CA PRO A 69 30.20 -16.23 19.72
C PRO A 69 30.12 -17.27 20.85
N ALA A 70 30.35 -16.85 22.10
CA ALA A 70 30.28 -17.71 23.28
C ALA A 70 28.84 -18.09 23.65
N GLU A 71 27.89 -17.16 23.52
CA GLU A 71 26.47 -17.50 23.70
C GLU A 71 25.96 -18.39 22.57
N LEU A 72 26.39 -18.13 21.34
CA LEU A 72 26.00 -18.91 20.18
C LEU A 72 26.50 -20.36 20.26
N SER A 73 27.70 -20.61 20.79
CA SER A 73 28.22 -21.97 20.94
C SER A 73 27.36 -22.83 21.87
N GLU A 74 26.76 -22.22 22.89
CA GLU A 74 25.89 -22.89 23.86
C GLU A 74 24.39 -22.86 23.47
N LEU A 75 24.02 -22.13 22.42
CA LEU A 75 22.63 -21.91 22.06
C LEU A 75 22.01 -23.11 21.36
N ARG A 76 21.43 -24.04 22.14
CA ARG A 76 20.75 -25.24 21.62
C ARG A 76 19.74 -24.92 20.52
N LEU A 77 18.97 -23.84 20.66
CA LEU A 77 17.94 -23.47 19.70
C LEU A 77 18.51 -23.28 18.28
N TRP A 78 19.69 -22.68 18.15
CA TRP A 78 20.34 -22.47 16.85
C TRP A 78 20.80 -23.79 16.22
N TRP A 79 21.47 -24.63 17.01
CA TRP A 79 22.15 -25.83 16.50
C TRP A 79 21.23 -27.04 16.35
N ARG A 80 20.20 -27.17 17.20
CA ARG A 80 19.27 -28.31 17.18
C ARG A 80 17.88 -27.94 16.72
N GLY A 81 17.58 -26.64 16.59
CA GLY A 81 16.24 -26.18 16.32
C GLY A 81 15.31 -26.31 17.54
N PRO A 82 14.03 -25.98 17.36
CA PRO A 82 13.03 -26.05 18.42
C PRO A 82 12.56 -27.49 18.67
N GLY A 83 12.42 -27.86 19.95
CA GLY A 83 12.13 -29.24 20.36
C GLY A 83 10.83 -29.81 19.78
N ARG A 84 9.83 -28.95 19.51
CA ARG A 84 8.56 -29.34 18.88
C ARG A 84 8.69 -29.84 17.44
N LEU A 85 9.85 -29.65 16.81
CA LEU A 85 10.14 -30.08 15.43
C LEU A 85 11.10 -31.27 15.36
N GLU A 86 11.59 -31.79 16.50
CA GLU A 86 12.50 -32.95 16.53
C GLU A 86 11.81 -34.26 16.10
N GLY A 87 10.47 -34.31 16.15
CA GLY A 87 9.66 -35.46 15.71
C GLY A 87 9.28 -35.45 14.22
N PRO A 88 8.63 -36.53 13.73
CA PRO A 88 8.13 -36.60 12.36
C PRO A 88 7.10 -35.50 12.07
N ALA A 89 6.94 -35.12 10.79
CA ALA A 89 6.06 -34.01 10.38
C ALA A 89 4.61 -34.15 10.88
N ASP A 90 4.11 -35.38 11.00
CA ASP A 90 2.76 -35.70 11.51
C ASP A 90 2.59 -35.40 13.01
N SER A 91 3.69 -35.33 13.75
CA SER A 91 3.70 -34.99 15.17
C SER A 91 3.81 -33.49 15.44
N TRP A 92 4.05 -32.68 14.41
CA TRP A 92 4.19 -31.25 14.59
C TRP A 92 2.86 -30.61 14.98
N PRO A 93 2.86 -29.54 15.80
CA PRO A 93 1.61 -29.01 16.31
C PRO A 93 0.75 -28.43 15.20
N ASN A 94 -0.53 -28.76 15.23
CA ASN A 94 -1.52 -28.17 14.34
C ASN A 94 -1.65 -26.68 14.66
N GLU A 95 -1.60 -25.85 13.61
CA GLU A 95 -1.69 -24.42 13.78
C GLU A 95 -3.14 -23.97 13.85
N ALA A 96 -3.41 -23.02 14.75
CA ALA A 96 -4.66 -22.26 14.68
C ALA A 96 -4.73 -21.53 13.33
N PRO A 97 -5.92 -21.40 12.73
CA PRO A 97 -6.11 -20.57 11.55
C PRO A 97 -5.52 -19.18 11.79
N VAL A 98 -4.76 -18.66 10.82
CA VAL A 98 -4.29 -17.28 10.89
C VAL A 98 -5.53 -16.39 10.76
N GLU A 99 -5.90 -15.72 11.85
CA GLU A 99 -7.01 -14.78 11.87
C GLU A 99 -6.73 -13.65 10.86
N ARG A 100 -7.78 -13.24 10.15
CA ARG A 100 -7.69 -12.18 9.14
C ARG A 100 -7.56 -10.85 9.85
N GLU A 101 -6.39 -10.23 9.80
CA GLU A 101 -6.22 -8.88 10.34
C GLU A 101 -6.68 -7.83 9.32
N GLU A 102 -7.47 -6.86 9.79
CA GLU A 102 -7.83 -5.67 9.05
C GLU A 102 -6.60 -4.75 8.94
N GLY A 103 -6.24 -4.35 7.72
CA GLY A 103 -5.04 -3.53 7.45
C GLY A 103 -3.95 -4.22 6.63
N GLU A 104 -4.16 -5.46 6.19
CA GLU A 104 -3.24 -6.17 5.29
C GLU A 104 -2.90 -5.34 4.03
N GLU A 105 -1.67 -5.51 3.51
CA GLU A 105 -1.15 -5.03 2.21
C GLU A 105 -1.90 -5.64 1.00
N ARG A 106 -3.22 -5.80 1.12
CA ARG A 106 -4.08 -6.25 0.05
C ARG A 106 -4.09 -5.20 -1.04
N ARG A 107 -4.17 -5.70 -2.27
CA ARG A 107 -4.54 -4.88 -3.40
C ARG A 107 -5.96 -4.40 -3.15
N VAL A 108 -6.12 -3.13 -2.80
CA VAL A 108 -7.42 -2.48 -2.78
C VAL A 108 -7.86 -2.37 -4.24
N VAL A 109 -8.69 -3.31 -4.69
CA VAL A 109 -9.48 -3.11 -5.90
C VAL A 109 -10.67 -2.28 -5.45
N ALA A 110 -10.46 -0.97 -5.30
CA ALA A 110 -11.59 -0.06 -5.23
C ALA A 110 -12.24 -0.14 -6.61
N ALA A 111 -13.35 -0.88 -6.71
CA ALA A 111 -14.34 -0.54 -7.72
C ALA A 111 -14.81 0.86 -7.35
N VAL A 112 -14.22 1.88 -7.97
CA VAL A 112 -14.63 3.26 -7.80
C VAL A 112 -15.99 3.39 -8.45
N THR A 113 -17.02 3.02 -7.71
CA THR A 113 -18.35 3.62 -7.80
C THR A 113 -18.47 4.63 -6.67
N ALA A 114 -17.44 5.48 -6.51
CA ALA A 114 -17.69 6.74 -5.82
C ALA A 114 -18.58 7.52 -6.77
N ALA A 115 -19.80 7.84 -6.33
CA ALA A 115 -20.56 8.91 -6.96
C ALA A 115 -19.61 10.12 -6.99
N GLN A 116 -19.08 10.46 -8.16
CA GLN A 116 -18.29 11.67 -8.29
C GLN A 116 -19.20 12.79 -7.82
N ASP A 117 -18.81 13.50 -6.76
CA ASP A 117 -19.42 14.79 -6.47
C ASP A 117 -19.33 15.58 -7.79
N PRO A 118 -20.43 16.22 -8.23
CA PRO A 118 -20.47 16.84 -9.53
C PRO A 118 -19.33 17.86 -9.62
N GLU A 119 -18.34 17.56 -10.46
CA GLU A 119 -17.25 18.47 -10.76
C GLU A 119 -17.84 19.81 -11.18
N ASN A 120 -17.19 20.92 -10.81
CA ASN A 120 -17.70 22.22 -11.18
C ASN A 120 -17.78 22.32 -12.72
N GLU A 121 -19.00 22.42 -13.25
CA GLU A 121 -19.26 22.37 -14.70
C GLU A 121 -18.42 23.38 -15.50
N LEU A 122 -18.14 24.54 -14.90
CA LEU A 122 -17.32 25.57 -15.52
C LEU A 122 -15.82 25.23 -15.49
N LEU A 123 -15.32 24.48 -14.50
CA LEU A 123 -13.94 23.99 -14.52
C LEU A 123 -13.76 22.96 -15.63
N VAL A 124 -14.73 22.06 -15.81
CA VAL A 124 -14.69 21.00 -16.83
C VAL A 124 -14.82 21.56 -18.24
N ARG A 125 -15.59 22.65 -18.42
CA ARG A 125 -15.87 23.24 -19.74
C ARG A 125 -14.66 23.93 -20.40
N PHE A 126 -13.59 24.21 -19.65
CA PHE A 126 -12.40 24.87 -20.18
C PHE A 126 -11.16 23.96 -20.11
N SER A 127 -10.59 23.63 -21.25
CA SER A 127 -9.33 22.87 -21.35
C SER A 127 -8.07 23.68 -20.95
N SER A 128 -8.23 24.95 -20.55
CA SER A 128 -7.13 25.82 -20.16
C SER A 128 -7.56 26.74 -19.02
N PHE A 129 -6.86 26.62 -17.89
CA PHE A 129 -7.07 27.46 -16.72
C PHE A 129 -6.87 28.96 -17.03
N SER A 130 -5.86 29.30 -17.84
CA SER A 130 -5.64 30.68 -18.28
C SER A 130 -6.79 31.22 -19.12
N ARG A 131 -7.41 30.38 -19.96
CA ARG A 131 -8.60 30.76 -20.75
C ARG A 131 -9.80 31.00 -19.84
N LEU A 132 -10.03 30.13 -18.86
CA LEU A 132 -11.08 30.29 -17.85
C LEU A 132 -10.94 31.64 -17.13
N ILE A 133 -9.75 31.95 -16.58
CA ILE A 133 -9.48 33.21 -15.88
C ILE A 133 -9.80 34.41 -16.76
N ARG A 134 -9.34 34.42 -18.02
CA ARG A 134 -9.58 35.54 -18.95
C ARG A 134 -11.07 35.72 -19.24
N VAL A 135 -11.79 34.63 -19.52
CA VAL A 135 -13.24 34.69 -19.78
C VAL A 135 -13.99 35.18 -18.54
N THR A 136 -13.66 34.67 -17.36
CA THR A 136 -14.26 35.15 -16.09
C THR A 136 -14.00 36.64 -15.88
N ALA A 137 -12.79 37.13 -16.17
CA ALA A 137 -12.45 38.54 -16.04
C ALA A 137 -13.23 39.44 -17.02
N TYR A 138 -13.43 38.99 -18.26
CA TYR A 138 -14.27 39.71 -19.23
C TYR A 138 -15.75 39.73 -18.81
N CYS A 139 -16.29 38.61 -18.33
CA CYS A 139 -17.65 38.57 -17.78
C CYS A 139 -17.81 39.50 -16.58
N ALA A 140 -16.85 39.49 -15.64
CA ALA A 140 -16.87 40.36 -14.47
C ALA A 140 -16.82 41.85 -14.84
N ARG A 141 -16.01 42.23 -15.84
CA ARG A 141 -15.99 43.60 -16.39
C ARG A 141 -17.34 44.00 -16.94
N PHE A 142 -17.93 43.14 -17.77
CA PHE A 142 -19.23 43.40 -18.38
C PHE A 142 -20.33 43.61 -17.34
N LEU A 143 -20.36 42.76 -16.30
CA LEU A 143 -21.33 42.85 -15.21
C LEU A 143 -21.15 44.10 -14.33
N ARG A 144 -19.91 44.58 -14.15
CA ARG A 144 -19.62 45.75 -13.32
C ARG A 144 -19.95 47.06 -14.04
N ASP A 145 -19.54 47.17 -15.30
CA ASP A 145 -19.52 48.45 -16.00
C ASP A 145 -20.70 48.61 -16.97
N GLY A 146 -21.54 47.58 -17.14
CA GLY A 146 -22.78 47.61 -17.94
C GLY A 146 -22.60 47.94 -19.43
N SER A 147 -21.37 48.14 -19.88
CA SER A 147 -20.99 48.58 -21.21
C SER A 147 -19.64 47.99 -21.61
N ARG A 148 -19.23 48.21 -22.87
CA ARG A 148 -17.98 47.72 -23.44
C ARG A 148 -16.80 48.09 -22.54
N PRO A 149 -15.84 47.18 -22.29
CA PRO A 149 -14.67 47.48 -21.49
C PRO A 149 -13.96 48.74 -22.00
N GLY A 150 -13.67 49.70 -21.11
CA GLY A 150 -12.95 50.92 -21.49
C GLY A 150 -11.53 50.67 -22.03
N THR A 151 -11.00 49.46 -21.81
CA THR A 151 -9.72 49.00 -22.37
C THR A 151 -9.86 47.60 -23.00
N ALA A 152 -9.19 47.38 -24.13
CA ALA A 152 -9.20 46.08 -24.84
C ALA A 152 -8.51 44.97 -24.03
N HIS A 153 -7.50 45.33 -23.22
CA HIS A 153 -6.67 44.38 -22.48
C HIS A 153 -7.13 44.24 -21.03
N LEU A 154 -7.07 43.01 -20.51
CA LEU A 154 -7.25 42.71 -19.10
C LEU A 154 -6.02 43.15 -18.31
N SER A 155 -6.23 43.81 -17.18
CA SER A 155 -5.13 44.13 -16.26
C SER A 155 -4.68 42.87 -15.51
N THR A 156 -3.43 42.85 -15.07
CA THR A 156 -2.89 41.80 -14.19
C THR A 156 -3.71 41.67 -12.91
N GLY A 157 -4.19 42.78 -12.35
CA GLY A 157 -5.04 42.78 -11.15
C GLY A 157 -6.40 42.10 -11.34
N GLU A 158 -7.00 42.20 -12.52
CA GLU A 158 -8.26 41.52 -12.82
C GLU A 158 -8.07 40.01 -13.02
N LEU A 159 -6.98 39.64 -13.68
CA LEU A 159 -6.60 38.24 -13.85
C LEU A 159 -6.31 37.60 -12.49
N GLU A 160 -5.56 38.28 -11.62
CA GLU A 160 -5.21 37.74 -10.30
C GLU A 160 -6.44 37.61 -9.39
N LYS A 161 -7.36 38.58 -9.42
CA LYS A 161 -8.64 38.47 -8.71
C LYS A 161 -9.45 37.25 -9.15
N CYS A 162 -9.54 37.02 -10.46
CA CYS A 162 -10.29 35.87 -11.00
C CYS A 162 -9.60 34.54 -10.68
N ARG A 163 -8.27 34.51 -10.75
CA ARG A 163 -7.45 33.35 -10.36
C ARG A 163 -7.69 32.97 -8.90
N LEU A 164 -7.57 33.92 -7.98
CA LEU A 164 -7.79 33.68 -6.55
C LEU A 164 -9.21 33.21 -6.27
N ARG A 165 -10.20 33.72 -6.99
CA ARG A 165 -11.59 33.28 -6.88
C ARG A 165 -11.76 31.80 -7.27
N TRP A 166 -11.20 31.39 -8.41
CA TRP A 166 -11.25 29.99 -8.84
C TRP A 166 -10.48 29.05 -7.90
N LEU A 167 -9.34 29.48 -7.37
CA LEU A 167 -8.61 28.70 -6.36
C LEU A 167 -9.45 28.49 -5.09
N ARG A 168 -10.15 29.52 -4.60
CA ARG A 168 -11.04 29.38 -3.45
C ARG A 168 -12.22 28.45 -3.73
N ILE A 169 -12.81 28.52 -4.91
CA ILE A 169 -13.91 27.62 -5.30
C ILE A 169 -13.42 26.16 -5.32
N ALA A 170 -12.26 25.88 -5.92
CA ALA A 170 -11.68 24.55 -5.92
C ALA A 170 -11.37 24.07 -4.49
N GLN A 171 -10.73 24.93 -3.67
CA GLN A 171 -10.45 24.61 -2.26
C GLN A 171 -11.72 24.31 -1.46
N GLN A 172 -12.80 25.08 -1.66
CA GLN A 172 -14.06 24.83 -0.98
C GLN A 172 -14.75 23.54 -1.43
N LEU A 173 -14.58 23.12 -2.69
CA LEU A 173 -15.14 21.87 -3.17
C LEU A 173 -14.37 20.66 -2.63
N ASP A 174 -13.04 20.75 -2.62
CA ASP A 174 -12.18 19.61 -2.28
C ASP A 174 -12.00 19.45 -0.76
N TYR A 175 -12.00 20.55 0.01
CA TYR A 175 -11.73 20.54 1.46
C TYR A 175 -12.96 20.89 2.33
N ALA A 176 -14.19 20.87 1.79
CA ALA A 176 -15.40 21.11 2.60
C ALA A 176 -15.75 19.97 3.58
N ARG A 177 -15.05 18.83 3.52
CA ARG A 177 -15.36 17.62 4.31
C ARG A 177 -14.23 17.16 5.24
N ASP A 178 -13.17 17.94 5.37
CA ASP A 178 -12.12 17.77 6.40
C ASP A 178 -12.42 18.63 7.63
#